data_AF-A0A4U5MUQ9-F1
#
_entry.id   AF-A0A4U5MUQ9-F1
#
_cell.length_a   1.000
_cell.length_b   1.000
_cell.length_c   1.000
_cell.angle_alpha   90.00
_cell.angle_beta   90.00
_cell.angle_gamma   90.00
#
_symmetry.space_group_name_H-M   'P 1'
#
loop_
_entity.id
_entity.type
_entity.pdbx_description
1 polymer ?
#
loop_
_entity_poly.entity_id
_entity_poly.type
_entity_poly.pdbx_seq_one_letter_code
_entity_poly.pdbx_strand_id
1 'polypeptide(L)'
;MKTLVALVLLFAFLATVHSVVRCPPGYTLCPRKNTCCPGINAVCCPSGRKCCPRGFRCSANEQFCFRRNLAGDDIRMPMDTSSALFEDVLMNDVAAN
;
A
#
# COMPACT_ATOMS: atom_id res chain seq x y z
N MET A 1 -38.22 2.22 -27.63
CA MET A 1 -37.89 2.76 -26.30
C MET A 1 -37.06 1.81 -25.43
N LYS A 2 -37.48 0.55 -25.22
CA LYS A 2 -36.74 -0.42 -24.38
C LYS A 2 -35.31 -0.75 -24.87
N THR A 3 -35.12 -0.87 -26.18
CA THR A 3 -33.80 -1.14 -26.82
C THR A 3 -32.83 0.03 -26.71
N LEU A 4 -33.32 1.27 -26.78
CA LEU A 4 -32.51 2.48 -26.60
C LEU A 4 -31.98 2.58 -25.17
N VAL A 5 -32.83 2.27 -24.18
CA VAL A 5 -32.44 2.26 -22.76
C VAL A 5 -31.36 1.22 -22.50
N ALA A 6 -31.48 0.02 -23.07
CA ALA A 6 -30.46 -1.03 -22.94
C ALA A 6 -29.10 -0.62 -23.53
N LEU A 7 -29.08 0.04 -24.69
CA LEU A 7 -27.85 0.56 -25.32
C LEU A 7 -27.19 1.66 -24.48
N VAL A 8 -27.99 2.59 -23.94
CA VAL A 8 -27.48 3.66 -23.06
C VAL A 8 -26.89 3.09 -21.77
N LEU A 9 -27.53 2.09 -21.17
CA LEU A 9 -26.99 1.41 -19.98
C LEU A 9 -25.71 0.64 -20.30
N LEU A 10 -25.62 -0.06 -21.44
CA LEU A 10 -24.40 -0.77 -21.85
C LEU A 10 -23.22 0.19 -22.03
N PHE A 11 -23.43 1.31 -22.72
CA PHE A 11 -22.39 2.34 -22.90
C PHE A 11 -21.98 2.99 -21.57
N ALA A 12 -22.94 3.26 -20.67
CA ALA A 12 -22.64 3.77 -19.34
C ALA A 12 -21.84 2.77 -18.48
N PHE A 13 -22.13 1.46 -18.60
CA PHE A 13 -21.36 0.41 -17.95
C PHE A 13 -19.94 0.30 -18.50
N LEU A 14 -19.74 0.42 -19.82
CA LEU A 14 -18.41 0.41 -20.43
C LEU A 14 -17.59 1.65 -20.04
N ALA A 15 -18.24 2.80 -19.89
CA ALA A 15 -17.59 4.05 -19.49
C ALA A 15 -17.13 4.07 -18.02
N THR A 16 -17.76 3.29 -17.14
CA THR A 16 -17.44 3.27 -15.69
C THR A 16 -16.31 2.32 -15.32
N VAL A 17 -15.86 1.44 -16.23
CA VAL A 17 -14.89 0.36 -15.94
C VAL A 17 -13.42 0.77 -16.10
N HIS A 18 -13.11 2.01 -16.49
CA HIS A 18 -11.71 2.44 -16.71
C HIS A 18 -11.16 3.35 -15.59
N SER A 19 -11.16 2.85 -14.34
CA SER A 19 -10.49 3.57 -13.24
C SER A 19 -8.98 3.28 -13.24
N VAL A 20 -8.23 4.02 -14.06
CA VAL A 20 -6.76 4.01 -14.03
C VAL A 20 -6.31 4.87 -12.84
N VAL A 21 -5.83 4.25 -11.76
CA VAL A 21 -5.18 5.01 -10.71
C VAL A 21 -3.85 5.54 -11.21
N ARG A 22 -3.70 6.86 -11.17
CA ARG A 22 -2.46 7.57 -11.47
C ARG A 22 -1.85 8.05 -10.17
N CYS A 23 -0.58 7.75 -9.97
CA CYS A 23 0.16 8.23 -8.82
C CYS A 23 0.86 9.55 -9.16
N PRO A 24 1.03 10.46 -8.18
CA PRO A 24 1.83 11.66 -8.36
C PRO A 24 3.30 11.33 -8.66
N PRO A 25 4.08 12.28 -9.23
CA PRO A 25 5.50 12.06 -9.48
C PRO A 25 6.24 11.70 -8.19
N GLY A 26 7.16 10.75 -8.29
CA GLY A 26 7.90 10.23 -7.13
C GLY A 26 7.22 9.07 -6.38
N TYR A 27 6.04 8.63 -6.82
CA TYR A 27 5.33 7.48 -6.27
C TYR A 27 5.32 6.30 -7.25
N THR A 28 5.18 5.08 -6.72
CA THR A 28 5.10 3.85 -7.51
C THR A 28 3.67 3.28 -7.48
N LEU A 29 3.13 2.93 -8.63
CA LEU A 29 1.79 2.32 -8.74
C LEU A 29 1.84 0.82 -8.37
N CYS A 30 0.96 0.40 -7.47
CA CYS A 30 0.74 -1.01 -7.14
C CYS A 30 -0.47 -1.57 -7.89
N PRO A 31 -0.29 -2.49 -8.87
CA PRO A 31 -1.37 -2.97 -9.73
C PRO A 31 -2.43 -3.84 -9.01
N ARG A 32 -2.10 -4.42 -7.84
CA ARG A 32 -3.05 -5.30 -7.11
C ARG A 32 -4.20 -4.56 -6.43
N LYS A 33 -3.95 -3.33 -5.97
CA LYS A 33 -4.87 -2.57 -5.12
C LYS A 33 -5.15 -1.17 -5.66
N ASN A 34 -4.57 -0.81 -6.81
CA ASN A 34 -4.60 0.54 -7.34
C ASN A 34 -4.17 1.56 -6.26
N THR A 35 -3.11 1.23 -5.50
CA THR A 35 -2.54 2.09 -4.45
C THR A 35 -1.22 2.69 -4.91
N CYS A 36 -0.85 3.82 -4.29
CA CYS A 36 0.41 4.51 -4.56
C CYS A 36 1.38 4.32 -3.39
N CYS A 37 2.56 3.77 -3.67
CA CYS A 37 3.65 3.69 -2.70
C CYS A 37 4.51 4.96 -2.74
N PRO A 38 4.90 5.51 -1.57
CA PRO A 38 5.86 6.60 -1.52
C PRO A 38 7.23 6.12 -1.99
N GLY A 39 7.84 6.89 -2.88
CA GLY A 39 9.17 6.61 -3.42
C GLY A 39 9.16 5.93 -4.79
N ILE A 40 10.22 6.23 -5.53
CA ILE A 40 10.48 5.68 -6.86
C ILE A 40 10.98 4.24 -6.70
N ASN A 41 10.42 3.32 -7.49
CA ASN A 41 10.77 1.90 -7.46
C ASN A 41 10.56 1.25 -6.09
N ALA A 42 9.53 1.68 -5.37
CA ALA A 42 9.09 1.03 -4.15
C ALA A 42 8.56 -0.38 -4.46
N VAL A 43 8.69 -1.30 -3.51
CA VAL A 43 8.27 -2.68 -3.63
C VAL A 43 6.91 -2.84 -2.95
N CYS A 44 5.89 -3.17 -3.74
CA CYS A 44 4.56 -3.47 -3.21
C CYS A 44 4.56 -4.84 -2.52
N CYS A 45 4.10 -4.89 -1.28
CA CYS A 45 3.85 -6.16 -0.61
C CYS A 45 2.63 -6.88 -1.22
N PRO A 46 2.47 -8.20 -1.02
CA PRO A 46 1.36 -8.98 -1.55
C PRO A 46 -0.02 -8.40 -1.21
N SER A 47 -0.17 -7.84 -0.01
CA SER A 47 -1.44 -7.21 0.41
C SER A 47 -1.73 -5.89 -0.29
N GLY A 48 -0.73 -5.23 -0.89
CA GLY A 48 -0.87 -3.93 -1.55
C GLY A 48 -1.20 -2.76 -0.61
N ARG A 49 -1.20 -3.01 0.71
CA ARG A 49 -1.44 -2.02 1.78
C ARG A 49 -0.14 -1.43 2.33
N LYS A 50 0.96 -2.17 2.21
CA LYS A 50 2.29 -1.85 2.71
C LYS A 50 3.30 -1.80 1.56
N CYS A 51 4.32 -0.96 1.73
CA CYS A 51 5.31 -0.68 0.71
C CYS A 51 6.70 -0.70 1.34
N CYS A 52 7.63 -1.43 0.72
CA CYS A 52 9.04 -1.36 1.07
C CYS A 52 9.77 -0.36 0.16
N PRO A 53 10.81 0.34 0.65
CA PRO A 53 11.71 1.10 -0.20
C PRO A 53 12.46 0.18 -1.16
N ARG A 54 13.05 0.81 -2.18
CA ARG A 54 13.82 0.11 -3.21
C ARG A 54 14.92 -0.75 -2.58
N GLY A 55 15.01 -2.01 -3.02
CA GLY A 55 16.03 -2.96 -2.56
C GLY A 55 15.64 -3.77 -1.33
N PHE A 56 14.49 -3.49 -0.72
CA PHE A 56 13.94 -4.31 0.37
C PHE A 56 12.88 -5.30 -0.13
N ARG A 57 12.60 -6.29 0.71
CA ARG A 57 11.58 -7.32 0.52
C ARG A 57 10.63 -7.29 1.71
N CYS A 58 9.36 -7.62 1.48
CA CYS A 58 8.37 -7.69 2.55
C CYS A 58 8.53 -9.00 3.32
N SER A 59 8.53 -8.94 4.66
CA SER A 59 8.33 -10.12 5.50
C SER A 59 6.99 -10.79 5.18
N ALA A 60 6.88 -12.10 5.45
CA ALA A 60 5.64 -12.86 5.27
C ALA A 60 4.46 -12.28 6.08
N ASN A 61 4.74 -11.67 7.23
CA ASN A 61 3.76 -11.00 8.08
C ASN A 61 3.59 -9.50 7.76
N GLU A 62 4.30 -8.98 6.76
CA GLU A 62 4.30 -7.57 6.34
C GLU A 62 4.56 -6.53 7.47
N GLN A 63 5.14 -6.95 8.60
CA GLN A 63 5.47 -6.08 9.72
C GLN A 63 6.80 -5.34 9.54
N PHE A 64 7.70 -5.93 8.75
CA PHE A 64 9.00 -5.34 8.45
C PHE A 64 9.42 -5.62 7.02
N CYS A 65 10.24 -4.71 6.52
CA CYS A 65 11.03 -4.88 5.32
C CYS A 65 12.38 -5.48 5.69
N PHE A 66 12.91 -6.36 4.86
CA PHE A 66 14.26 -6.87 5.05
C PHE A 66 15.06 -6.87 3.75
N ARG A 67 16.38 -6.77 3.88
CA ARG A 67 17.35 -6.91 2.78
C ARG A 67 18.59 -7.61 3.32
N ARG A 68 19.19 -8.49 2.50
CA ARG A 68 20.50 -9.06 2.81
C ARG A 68 21.64 -8.11 2.47
N ASN A 69 22.57 -7.93 3.40
CA ASN A 69 23.82 -7.21 3.15
C ASN A 69 24.83 -8.12 2.41
N LEU A 70 26.02 -7.58 2.13
CA LEU A 70 27.11 -8.32 1.47
C LEU A 70 27.68 -9.46 2.33
N ALA A 71 27.55 -9.37 3.65
CA ALA A 71 27.96 -10.38 4.61
C ALA A 71 26.92 -11.51 4.80
N GLY A 72 25.72 -11.36 4.21
CA GLY A 72 24.63 -12.32 4.34
C GLY A 72 23.66 -12.02 5.49
N ASP A 73 23.84 -10.94 6.23
CA ASP A 73 22.95 -10.55 7.33
C ASP A 73 21.66 -9.89 6.83
N ASP A 74 20.55 -10.17 7.51
CA ASP A 74 19.25 -9.56 7.23
C ASP A 74 19.09 -8.22 7.95
N ILE A 75 19.20 -7.11 7.21
CA ILE A 75 18.87 -5.78 7.70
C ILE A 75 17.35 -5.64 7.71
N ARG A 76 16.77 -5.50 8.89
CA ARG A 76 15.32 -5.33 9.08
C ARG A 76 14.98 -3.88 9.35
N MET A 77 13.91 -3.41 8.73
CA MET A 77 13.33 -2.11 8.99
C MET A 77 11.83 -2.26 9.23
N PRO A 78 11.29 -1.71 10.33
CA PRO A 78 9.88 -1.80 10.62
C PRO A 78 9.08 -1.06 9.54
N MET A 79 7.97 -1.66 9.13
CA MET A 79 7.00 -0.99 8.28
C MET A 79 6.16 -0.13 9.20
N ASP A 80 6.35 1.20 9.22
CA ASP A 80 5.50 2.13 9.97
C ASP A 80 4.01 1.77 9.76
N THR A 81 3.47 0.98 10.68
CA THR A 81 2.11 1.17 11.11
C THR A 81 2.24 2.42 11.93
N SER A 82 1.62 3.50 11.49
CA SER A 82 1.31 4.70 12.26
C SER A 82 0.46 4.36 13.51
N SER A 83 0.80 3.27 14.20
CA SER A 83 0.00 2.54 15.16
C SER A 83 0.77 1.75 16.21
N ALA A 84 2.06 1.46 16.01
CA ALA A 84 2.86 0.79 17.03
C ALA A 84 3.51 1.76 18.05
N LEU A 85 3.33 3.08 17.89
CA LEU A 85 3.75 4.10 18.86
C LEU A 85 2.59 4.76 19.59
N PHE A 86 1.32 4.45 19.28
CA PHE A 86 0.17 5.01 20.04
C PHE A 86 -0.35 4.08 21.15
N GLU A 87 -0.06 2.77 21.12
CA GLU A 87 -0.43 1.89 22.23
C GLU A 87 0.46 2.10 23.48
N ASP A 88 1.68 2.63 23.34
CA ASP A 88 2.56 2.96 24.47
C ASP A 88 2.28 4.33 25.13
N VAL A 89 1.57 5.25 24.45
CA VAL A 89 1.28 6.58 25.03
C VAL A 89 0.00 6.56 25.86
N LEU A 90 -1.05 5.85 25.44
CA LEU A 90 -2.35 5.90 26.12
C LEU A 90 -2.44 5.10 27.43
N MET A 91 -1.43 4.27 27.77
CA MET A 91 -1.41 3.53 29.04
C MET A 91 -0.51 4.17 30.12
N ASN A 92 0.22 5.25 29.80
CA ASN A 92 1.05 5.97 30.79
C ASN A 92 0.37 7.18 31.44
N ASP A 93 -0.75 7.69 30.88
CA ASP A 93 -1.42 8.88 31.44
C ASP A 93 -2.54 8.56 32.46
N VAL A 94 -2.87 7.28 32.71
CA VAL A 94 -3.92 6.89 33.70
C VAL A 94 -3.33 6.51 35.07
N ALA A 95 -2.01 6.60 35.26
CA ALA A 95 -1.35 6.35 36.55
C ALA A 95 -0.96 7.63 37.32
N ALA A 96 -1.35 8.81 36.82
CA ALA A 96 -0.95 10.11 37.40
C ALA A 96 -2.14 11.06 37.67
N ASN A 97 -3.28 10.53 38.14
CA ASN A 97 -4.32 11.31 38.84
C ASN A 97 -4.96 10.50 39.96
#